data_AF-A0A7C5M032-F1
#
_entry.id   AF-A0A7C5M032-F1
#
_cell.length_a   1.000
_cell.length_b   1.000
_cell.length_c   1.000
_cell.angle_alpha   90.00
_cell.angle_beta   90.00
_cell.angle_gamma   90.00
#
_symmetry.space_group_name_H-M   'P 1'
#
loop_
_entity.id
_entity.type
_entity.pdbx_description
1 polymer ?
#
loop_
_entity_poly.entity_id
_entity_poly.type
_entity_poly.pdbx_seq_one_letter_code
_entity_poly.pdbx_strand_id
1 'polypeptide(L)'
;MRLFLLTLIAFSLLFTACADKKNNITPNGYEVIRLNKSNGKKPATGDIAIAQLYFYADGKLINSTRKNNRAMPIRIYSEEELKKMKETGKPNPIYEAVSIMSVGDSVKVPLPITEEIRNSPSLANAQEAHYIIVLEEAKTEEEMKAEQQAEKKSPRTLN
;
A
#
# COMPACT_ATOMS: atom_id res chain seq x y z
N MET A 1 -38.45 36.06 17.81
CA MET A 1 -37.25 36.26 16.96
C MET A 1 -35.98 35.60 17.50
N ARG A 2 -35.63 35.70 18.81
CA ARG A 2 -34.43 35.03 19.37
C ARG A 2 -34.41 33.49 19.25
N LEU A 3 -35.58 32.83 19.38
CA LEU A 3 -35.68 31.37 19.28
C LEU A 3 -35.49 30.85 17.83
N PHE A 4 -35.93 31.64 16.85
CA PHE A 4 -35.81 31.32 15.42
C PHE A 4 -34.35 31.41 14.93
N LEU A 5 -33.56 32.31 15.53
CA LEU A 5 -32.13 32.46 15.24
C LEU A 5 -31.31 31.26 15.75
N LEU A 6 -31.67 30.69 16.90
CA LEU A 6 -30.99 29.53 17.49
C LEU A 6 -31.25 28.24 16.71
N THR A 7 -32.46 28.06 16.18
CA THR A 7 -32.80 26.91 15.32
C THR A 7 -32.09 26.95 13.97
N LEU A 8 -31.84 28.14 13.41
CA LEU A 8 -31.13 28.29 12.14
C LEU A 8 -29.63 27.96 12.26
N ILE A 9 -29.02 28.32 13.39
CA ILE A 9 -27.61 28.00 13.68
C ILE A 9 -27.44 26.50 13.91
N ALA A 10 -28.36 25.85 14.65
CA ALA A 10 -28.31 24.41 14.89
C ALA A 10 -28.48 23.57 13.60
N PHE A 11 -29.28 24.04 12.62
CA PHE A 11 -29.47 23.35 11.34
C PHE A 11 -28.26 23.46 10.41
N SER A 12 -27.50 24.57 10.49
CA SER A 12 -26.28 24.79 9.69
C SER A 12 -25.11 23.87 10.08
N LEU A 13 -25.09 23.38 11.33
CA LEU A 13 -24.06 22.46 11.83
C LEU A 13 -24.24 21.01 11.36
N LEU A 14 -25.38 20.65 10.77
CA LEU A 14 -25.64 19.29 10.29
C LEU A 14 -25.07 18.99 8.90
N PHE A 15 -24.59 19.99 8.15
CA PHE A 15 -24.08 19.82 6.79
C PHE A 15 -22.55 19.67 6.69
N THR A 16 -21.80 19.76 7.79
CA THR A 16 -20.32 19.77 7.75
C THR A 16 -19.67 18.38 7.89
N ALA A 17 -20.44 17.29 7.98
CA ALA A 17 -19.90 15.96 8.27
C ALA A 17 -19.55 15.09 7.05
N CYS A 18 -19.64 15.61 5.83
CA CYS A 18 -19.28 14.86 4.61
C CYS A 18 -17.97 15.40 4.01
N ALA A 19 -16.86 15.28 4.74
CA ALA A 19 -15.53 15.59 4.22
C ALA A 19 -14.70 14.31 3.99
N ASP A 20 -14.18 14.20 2.76
CA ASP A 20 -12.97 13.46 2.37
C ASP A 20 -13.03 11.95 2.12
N LYS A 21 -13.79 11.54 1.09
CA LYS A 21 -13.53 10.28 0.34
C LYS A 21 -12.77 10.48 -0.98
N LYS A 22 -12.15 11.65 -1.23
CA LYS A 22 -11.79 12.03 -2.60
C LYS A 22 -10.38 11.70 -3.12
N ASN A 23 -9.40 11.28 -2.31
CA ASN A 23 -8.00 11.22 -2.78
C ASN A 23 -7.25 9.88 -2.59
N ASN A 24 -7.99 8.77 -2.46
CA ASN A 24 -7.41 7.46 -2.13
C ASN A 24 -7.46 6.47 -3.29
N ILE A 25 -7.52 6.93 -4.54
CA ILE A 25 -7.56 6.05 -5.72
C ILE A 25 -6.25 6.16 -6.49
N THR A 26 -5.64 5.03 -6.81
CA THR A 26 -4.40 4.96 -7.61
C THR A 26 -4.66 5.18 -9.11
N PRO A 27 -3.63 5.43 -9.94
CA PRO A 27 -3.81 5.67 -11.38
C PRO A 27 -4.63 4.60 -12.12
N ASN A 28 -4.55 3.32 -11.71
CA ASN A 28 -5.34 2.26 -12.34
C ASN A 28 -6.67 1.96 -11.66
N GLY A 29 -7.01 2.66 -10.57
CA GLY A 29 -8.31 2.59 -9.92
C GLY A 29 -8.36 1.80 -8.61
N TYR A 30 -7.22 1.45 -8.00
CA TYR A 30 -7.22 0.76 -6.71
C TYR A 30 -7.50 1.73 -5.56
N GLU A 31 -8.32 1.31 -4.62
CA GLU A 31 -8.53 2.04 -3.37
C GLU A 31 -7.36 1.82 -2.42
N VAL A 32 -6.85 2.90 -1.83
CA VAL A 32 -5.74 2.91 -0.88
C VAL A 32 -6.15 3.71 0.35
N ILE A 33 -6.40 3.01 1.44
CA ILE A 33 -6.77 3.61 2.72
C ILE A 33 -5.48 3.89 3.50
N ARG A 34 -5.13 5.17 3.69
CA ARG A 34 -3.96 5.53 4.52
C ARG A 34 -4.21 5.16 5.98
N LEU A 35 -3.31 4.37 6.57
CA LEU A 35 -3.33 3.98 7.97
C LEU A 35 -2.40 4.87 8.80
N ASN A 36 -1.20 5.14 8.28
CA ASN A 36 -0.24 6.09 8.84
C ASN A 36 0.33 6.97 7.74
N LYS A 37 0.51 8.27 8.04
CA LYS A 37 1.19 9.22 7.16
C LYS A 37 2.42 9.77 7.86
N SER A 38 3.56 9.56 7.23
CA SER A 38 4.89 10.04 7.61
C SER A 38 5.29 11.24 6.77
N ASN A 39 6.26 12.00 7.27
CA ASN A 39 6.96 13.06 6.53
C ASN A 39 8.31 12.57 5.97
N GLY A 40 8.48 11.25 5.85
CA GLY A 40 9.70 10.66 5.30
C GLY A 40 9.91 10.98 3.82
N LYS A 41 11.06 10.57 3.29
CA LYS A 41 11.38 10.73 1.88
C LYS A 41 10.36 9.97 1.03
N LYS A 42 9.79 10.64 0.02
CA LYS A 42 9.06 9.97 -1.04
C LYS A 42 10.07 9.34 -2.02
N PRO A 43 9.99 8.03 -2.32
CA PRO A 43 10.85 7.40 -3.32
C PRO A 43 10.71 8.07 -4.69
N ALA A 44 11.81 8.18 -5.44
CA ALA A 44 11.79 8.64 -6.82
C ALA A 44 11.44 7.49 -7.78
N THR A 45 10.95 7.81 -8.97
CA THR A 45 10.81 6.81 -10.06
C THR A 45 12.16 6.14 -10.32
N GLY A 46 12.16 4.80 -10.37
CA GLY A 46 13.37 4.00 -10.55
C GLY A 46 14.04 3.57 -9.25
N ASP A 47 13.74 4.21 -8.12
CA ASP A 47 14.19 3.74 -6.81
C ASP A 47 13.61 2.34 -6.50
N ILE A 48 14.26 1.65 -5.57
CA ILE A 48 13.80 0.41 -4.96
C ILE A 48 13.27 0.72 -3.57
N ALA A 49 11.96 0.64 -3.41
CA ALA A 49 11.29 0.63 -2.13
C ALA A 49 11.47 -0.71 -1.42
N ILE A 50 11.77 -0.68 -0.13
CA ILE A 50 11.79 -1.85 0.73
C ILE A 50 10.54 -1.81 1.59
N ALA A 51 9.62 -2.75 1.36
CA ALA A 51 8.31 -2.75 1.99
C ALA A 51 8.02 -4.05 2.74
N GLN A 52 7.31 -3.93 3.86
CA GLN A 52 6.65 -5.07 4.49
C GLN A 52 5.22 -5.17 3.99
N LEU A 53 4.84 -6.40 3.63
CA LEU A 53 3.52 -6.74 3.17
C LEU A 53 2.88 -7.71 4.15
N TYR A 54 1.63 -7.44 4.50
CA TYR A 54 0.79 -8.30 5.32
C TYR A 54 -0.49 -8.55 4.55
N PHE A 55 -0.77 -9.81 4.24
CA PHE A 55 -1.96 -10.22 3.53
C PHE A 55 -2.99 -10.76 4.52
N TYR A 56 -4.15 -10.12 4.55
CA TYR A 56 -5.27 -10.50 5.39
C TYR A 56 -6.45 -10.98 4.56
N ALA A 57 -7.17 -11.97 5.07
CA ALA A 57 -8.47 -12.39 4.57
C ALA A 57 -9.43 -12.63 5.75
N ASP A 58 -10.64 -12.09 5.67
CA ASP A 58 -11.67 -12.13 6.73
C ASP A 58 -11.11 -11.81 8.13
N GLY A 59 -10.35 -10.72 8.23
CA GLY A 59 -9.67 -10.28 9.47
C GLY A 59 -8.49 -11.14 9.94
N LYS A 60 -8.16 -12.25 9.28
CA LYS A 60 -7.04 -13.14 9.67
C LYS A 60 -5.79 -12.86 8.84
N LEU A 61 -4.63 -12.84 9.49
CA LEU A 61 -3.34 -12.75 8.82
C LEU A 61 -3.02 -14.08 8.12
N ILE A 62 -2.97 -14.07 6.79
CA ILE A 62 -2.70 -15.24 5.96
C ILE A 62 -1.21 -15.36 5.68
N ASN A 63 -0.56 -14.25 5.33
CA ASN A 63 0.88 -14.22 5.04
C ASN A 63 1.50 -12.87 5.42
N SER A 64 2.79 -12.85 5.75
CA SER A 64 3.56 -11.61 5.87
C SER A 64 5.02 -11.79 5.50
N THR A 65 5.60 -10.77 4.89
CA THR A 65 7.06 -10.67 4.64
C THR A 65 7.86 -10.63 5.94
N ARG A 66 7.29 -10.03 6.99
CA ARG A 66 7.91 -9.93 8.30
C ARG A 66 8.09 -11.29 8.96
N LYS A 67 7.10 -12.18 8.87
CA LYS A 67 7.23 -13.57 9.38
C LYS A 67 8.38 -14.32 8.71
N ASN A 68 8.69 -13.99 7.46
CA ASN A 68 9.75 -14.61 6.68
C ASN A 68 11.10 -13.88 6.79
N ASN A 69 11.19 -12.83 7.63
CA ASN A 69 12.36 -11.94 7.76
C ASN A 69 12.93 -11.47 6.41
N ARG A 70 12.04 -11.20 5.44
CA ARG A 70 12.42 -10.79 4.08
C ARG A 70 11.47 -9.69 3.63
N ALA A 71 11.85 -8.43 3.87
CA ALA A 71 11.18 -7.29 3.26
C ALA A 71 11.21 -7.45 1.73
N MET A 72 10.15 -6.99 1.05
CA MET A 72 10.04 -7.12 -0.39
C MET A 72 10.66 -5.88 -1.05
N PRO A 73 11.71 -6.04 -1.89
CA PRO A 73 12.19 -4.97 -2.73
C PRO A 73 11.22 -4.77 -3.90
N ILE A 74 10.80 -3.53 -4.12
CA ILE A 74 9.81 -3.15 -5.11
C ILE A 74 10.34 -1.94 -5.88
N ARG A 75 10.46 -2.05 -7.20
CA ARG A 75 10.82 -0.91 -8.04
C ARG A 75 9.66 0.09 -8.07
N ILE A 76 9.99 1.36 -7.95
CA ILE A 76 9.04 2.46 -8.10
C ILE A 76 8.88 2.77 -9.57
N TYR A 77 7.65 2.58 -10.06
CA TYR A 77 7.30 2.84 -11.45
C TYR A 77 6.68 4.23 -11.60
N SER A 78 6.94 4.84 -12.75
CA SER A 78 6.22 6.04 -13.18
C SER A 78 4.74 5.75 -13.42
N GLU A 79 3.92 6.80 -13.41
CA GLU A 79 2.49 6.68 -13.70
C GLU A 79 2.22 6.09 -15.10
N GLU A 80 3.04 6.43 -16.09
CA GLU A 80 2.92 5.88 -17.46
C GLU A 80 3.24 4.38 -17.50
N GLU A 81 4.29 3.93 -16.80
CA GLU A 81 4.61 2.50 -16.69
C GLU A 81 3.49 1.74 -15.99
N LEU A 82 2.92 2.29 -14.91
CA LEU A 82 1.79 1.68 -14.19
C LEU A 82 0.55 1.56 -15.09
N LYS A 83 0.24 2.56 -15.91
CA LYS A 83 -0.89 2.50 -16.86
C LYS A 83 -0.66 1.43 -17.93
N LYS A 84 0.56 1.30 -18.48
CA LYS A 84 0.92 0.24 -19.43
C LYS A 84 0.80 -1.16 -18.82
N MET A 85 1.06 -1.33 -17.53
CA MET A 85 0.84 -2.63 -16.84
C MET A 85 -0.64 -3.02 -16.81
N LYS A 86 -1.54 -2.06 -16.71
CA LYS A 86 -2.99 -2.31 -16.79
C LYS A 86 -3.39 -2.81 -18.18
N GLU A 87 -2.89 -2.18 -19.24
CA GLU A 87 -3.17 -2.55 -20.63
C GLU A 87 -2.69 -3.98 -20.96
N THR A 88 -1.59 -4.40 -20.34
CA THR A 88 -1.03 -5.76 -20.50
C THR A 88 -1.64 -6.80 -19.57
N GLY A 89 -2.67 -6.44 -18.78
CA GLY A 89 -3.37 -7.35 -17.87
C GLY A 89 -2.59 -7.72 -16.60
N LYS A 90 -1.55 -6.96 -16.25
CA LYS A 90 -0.72 -7.17 -15.05
C LYS A 90 -0.76 -6.00 -14.05
N PRO A 91 -1.89 -5.30 -13.83
CA PRO A 91 -1.92 -4.26 -12.80
C PRO A 91 -1.71 -4.91 -11.42
N ASN A 92 -0.82 -4.34 -10.61
CA ASN A 92 -0.54 -4.82 -9.27
C ASN A 92 -0.79 -3.71 -8.25
N PRO A 93 -1.77 -3.87 -7.35
CA PRO A 93 -2.12 -2.85 -6.36
C PRO A 93 -0.96 -2.46 -5.45
N ILE A 94 -0.02 -3.38 -5.21
CA ILE A 94 1.15 -3.12 -4.36
C ILE A 94 2.07 -2.09 -5.01
N TYR A 95 2.36 -2.25 -6.31
CA TYR A 95 3.24 -1.33 -7.04
C TYR A 95 2.68 0.09 -7.09
N GLU A 96 1.37 0.22 -7.24
CA GLU A 96 0.73 1.53 -7.25
C GLU A 96 0.68 2.18 -5.87
N ALA A 97 0.41 1.38 -4.84
CA ALA A 97 0.38 1.87 -3.47
C ALA A 97 1.76 2.42 -3.06
N VAL A 98 2.85 1.69 -3.31
CA VAL A 98 4.19 2.16 -2.92
C VAL A 98 4.62 3.42 -3.66
N SER A 99 4.19 3.64 -4.92
CA SER A 99 4.52 4.85 -5.68
C SER A 99 3.89 6.13 -5.11
N ILE A 100 2.87 6.02 -4.24
CA ILE A 100 2.22 7.16 -3.59
C ILE A 100 2.53 7.29 -2.10
N MET A 101 3.36 6.38 -1.56
CA MET A 101 3.80 6.36 -0.17
C MET A 101 5.11 7.12 0.03
N SER A 102 5.29 7.64 1.24
CA SER A 102 6.58 8.11 1.76
C SER A 102 7.16 7.10 2.74
N VAL A 103 8.48 7.10 2.94
CA VAL A 103 9.12 6.23 3.94
C VAL A 103 8.49 6.44 5.33
N GLY A 104 8.07 5.35 5.97
CA GLY A 104 7.31 5.32 7.22
C GLY A 104 5.78 5.35 7.07
N ASP A 105 5.25 5.53 5.84
CA ASP A 105 3.82 5.39 5.59
C ASP A 105 3.38 3.93 5.78
N SER A 106 2.11 3.77 6.18
CA SER A 106 1.41 2.50 6.02
C SER A 106 0.04 2.70 5.42
N VAL A 107 -0.37 1.77 4.55
CA VAL A 107 -1.64 1.83 3.84
C VAL A 107 -2.31 0.47 3.82
N LYS A 108 -3.64 0.46 3.77
CA LYS A 108 -4.46 -0.71 3.48
C LYS A 108 -4.96 -0.63 2.03
N VAL A 109 -4.84 -1.73 1.30
CA VAL A 109 -5.29 -1.85 -0.09
C VAL A 109 -6.31 -2.98 -0.17
N PRO A 110 -7.62 -2.69 -0.21
CA PRO A 110 -8.65 -3.70 -0.41
C PRO A 110 -8.47 -4.40 -1.76
N LEU A 111 -8.71 -5.70 -1.80
CA LEU A 111 -8.65 -6.50 -3.01
C LEU A 111 -10.05 -7.02 -3.36
N PRO A 112 -10.43 -7.03 -4.64
CA PRO A 112 -11.62 -7.77 -5.07
C PRO A 112 -11.37 -9.26 -4.87
N ILE A 113 -12.36 -9.99 -4.34
CA ILE A 113 -12.28 -11.45 -4.28
C ILE A 113 -12.55 -12.02 -5.67
N THR A 114 -11.48 -12.41 -6.35
CA THR A 114 -11.52 -13.07 -7.67
C THR A 114 -11.44 -14.58 -7.51
N GLU A 115 -11.79 -15.32 -8.56
CA GLU A 115 -11.62 -16.79 -8.60
C GLU A 115 -10.15 -17.20 -8.37
N GLU A 116 -9.19 -16.41 -8.86
CA GLU A 116 -7.77 -16.65 -8.63
C GLU A 116 -7.42 -16.65 -7.14
N ILE A 117 -7.96 -15.69 -6.37
CA ILE A 117 -7.78 -15.65 -4.91
C ILE A 117 -8.44 -16.88 -4.26
N ARG A 118 -9.63 -17.28 -4.71
CA ARG A 118 -10.37 -18.44 -4.18
C ARG A 118 -9.70 -19.78 -4.50
N ASN A 119 -8.82 -19.86 -5.50
CA ASN A 119 -8.09 -21.09 -5.82
C ASN A 119 -7.13 -21.54 -4.70
N SER A 120 -6.77 -20.65 -3.77
CA SER A 120 -6.02 -21.04 -2.56
C SER A 120 -6.96 -21.67 -1.53
N PRO A 121 -6.68 -22.88 -1.00
CA PRO A 121 -7.55 -23.55 -0.03
C PRO A 121 -7.88 -22.70 1.21
N SER A 122 -6.94 -21.88 1.68
CA SER A 122 -7.16 -20.98 2.83
C SER A 122 -8.06 -19.78 2.53
N LEU A 123 -8.39 -19.55 1.26
CA LEU A 123 -9.12 -18.37 0.76
C LEU A 123 -10.39 -18.72 -0.03
N ALA A 124 -10.69 -20.01 -0.22
CA ALA A 124 -11.82 -20.46 -1.04
C ALA A 124 -13.16 -19.78 -0.67
N ASN A 125 -13.38 -19.57 0.63
CA ASN A 125 -14.59 -18.96 1.17
C ASN A 125 -14.41 -17.49 1.60
N ALA A 126 -13.28 -16.86 1.27
CA ALA A 126 -13.01 -15.49 1.68
C ALA A 126 -14.07 -14.54 1.15
N GLN A 127 -14.50 -13.61 1.99
CA GLN A 127 -15.44 -12.54 1.63
C GLN A 127 -14.71 -11.22 1.43
N GLU A 128 -13.65 -11.01 2.19
CA GLU A 128 -12.79 -9.84 2.08
C GLU A 128 -11.32 -10.23 2.10
N ALA A 129 -10.51 -9.48 1.34
CA ALA A 129 -9.07 -9.61 1.36
C ALA A 129 -8.44 -8.23 1.21
N HIS A 130 -7.30 -8.02 1.84
CA HIS A 130 -6.56 -6.78 1.71
C HIS A 130 -5.07 -6.96 2.02
N TYR A 131 -4.26 -6.09 1.44
CA TYR A 131 -2.89 -5.89 1.91
C TYR A 131 -2.85 -4.77 2.93
N ILE A 132 -1.99 -4.93 3.94
CA ILE A 132 -1.38 -3.81 4.65
C ILE A 132 0.06 -3.72 4.15
N ILE A 133 0.45 -2.53 3.71
CA ILE A 133 1.78 -2.24 3.16
C ILE A 133 2.43 -1.20 4.07
N VAL A 134 3.65 -1.47 4.51
CA VAL A 134 4.49 -0.54 5.28
C VAL A 134 5.75 -0.28 4.48
N LEU A 135 6.00 0.98 4.15
CA LEU A 135 7.21 1.37 3.42
C LEU A 135 8.32 1.68 4.43
N GLU A 136 9.32 0.82 4.52
CA GLU A 136 10.39 0.93 5.53
C GLU A 136 11.54 1.79 5.02
N GLU A 137 11.96 1.59 3.78
CA GLU A 137 13.12 2.27 3.20
C GLU A 137 12.93 2.50 1.71
N ALA A 138 13.76 3.39 1.16
CA ALA A 138 13.85 3.64 -0.27
C ALA A 138 15.32 3.84 -0.65
N LYS A 139 15.80 3.02 -1.57
CA LYS A 139 17.19 2.99 -2.02
C LYS A 139 17.25 3.22 -3.50
N THR A 140 18.34 3.82 -3.98
CA THR A 140 18.62 3.85 -5.41
C THR A 140 18.95 2.44 -5.92
N GLU A 141 18.85 2.22 -7.23
CA GLU A 141 19.26 0.94 -7.82
C GLU A 141 20.75 0.64 -7.56
N GLU A 142 21.58 1.67 -7.49
CA GLU A 142 23.02 1.57 -7.21
C GLU A 142 23.29 1.12 -5.77
N GLU A 143 22.62 1.73 -4.79
CA GLU A 143 22.69 1.35 -3.37
C GLU A 143 22.29 -0.12 -3.17
N MET A 144 21.19 -0.55 -3.81
CA MET A 144 20.74 -1.94 -3.75
C MET A 144 21.74 -2.92 -4.35
N LYS A 145 22.36 -2.57 -5.49
CA LYS A 145 23.39 -3.41 -6.12
C LYS A 145 24.63 -3.52 -5.23
N ALA A 146 25.04 -2.42 -4.60
CA ALA A 146 26.18 -2.41 -3.69
C ALA A 146 25.94 -3.32 -2.46
N GLU A 147 24.76 -3.24 -1.84
CA GLU A 147 24.39 -4.10 -0.71
C GLU A 147 24.36 -5.59 -1.08
N GLN A 148 23.73 -5.94 -2.20
CA GLN A 148 23.68 -7.33 -2.67
C GLN A 148 25.07 -7.89 -2.99
N GLN A 149 25.99 -7.05 -3.48
CA GLN A 149 27.37 -7.46 -3.70
C GLN A 149 28.16 -7.61 -2.40
N ALA A 150 27.91 -6.76 -1.40
CA ALA A 150 28.50 -6.88 -0.08
C ALA A 150 28.04 -8.16 0.64
N GLU A 151 26.75 -8.48 0.58
CA GLU A 151 26.20 -9.72 1.14
C GLU A 151 26.76 -10.98 0.46
N LYS A 152 26.97 -10.95 -0.86
CA LYS A 152 27.60 -12.06 -1.59
C LYS A 152 29.08 -12.27 -1.24
N LYS A 153 29.78 -11.21 -0.84
CA LYS A 153 31.21 -11.25 -0.48
C LYS A 153 31.46 -11.58 1.00
N SER A 154 30.44 -11.49 1.85
CA SER A 154 30.50 -11.90 3.24
C SER A 154 29.78 -13.24 3.39
N PRO A 155 30.47 -14.39 3.20
CA PRO A 155 29.85 -15.67 3.49
C PRO A 155 29.42 -15.66 4.95
N ARG A 156 28.10 -15.74 5.20
CA ARG A 156 27.54 -15.95 6.54
C ARG A 156 28.35 -17.06 7.20
N THR A 157 29.17 -16.71 8.19
CA THR A 157 29.70 -17.69 9.12
C THR A 157 28.50 -18.30 9.83
N LEU A 158 28.09 -19.47 9.35
CA LEU A 158 27.17 -20.36 10.05
C LEU A 158 27.89 -20.78 11.33
N ASN A 159 27.61 -20.08 12.42
CA ASN A 159 27.87 -20.56 13.78
C ASN A 159 26.66 -21.34 14.27
#